data_AF-A0A139XBK4-F1
#
_entry.id   AF-A0A139XBK4-F1
#
_cell.length_a   1.000
_cell.length_b   1.000
_cell.length_c   1.000
_cell.angle_alpha   90.00
_cell.angle_beta   90.00
_cell.angle_gamma   90.00
#
_symmetry.space_group_name_H-M   'P 1'
#
loop_
_entity.id
_entity.type
_entity.pdbx_description
1 polymer ?
#
loop_
_entity_poly.entity_id
_entity_poly.type
_entity_poly.pdbx_seq_one_letter_code
_entity_poly.pdbx_strand_id
1 'polypeptide(L)'
;MSTEDTRPKTSLTERMASLRDRVARRASELEIPTARSLIIQRRWLPADSNEMAIAYLEIDPKPIIDRVSPTLAAAFNTSQQIKIDDLLVSGISRRYPKEHIIGTGISYFVDSQLLFDRIAGGFEAEFVIINELPLTWNLILRRRPDERRGL
;
A
#
# COMPACT_ATOMS: atom_id res chain seq x y z
N MET A 1 -38.55 -17.23 -27.35
CA MET A 1 -37.08 -17.31 -27.48
C MET A 1 -36.47 -16.40 -26.42
N SER A 2 -35.98 -16.98 -25.32
CA SER A 2 -35.24 -16.25 -24.29
C SER A 2 -33.78 -16.10 -24.76
N THR A 3 -33.33 -14.87 -24.98
CA THR A 3 -31.92 -14.57 -25.21
C THR A 3 -31.17 -14.82 -23.91
N GLU A 4 -30.44 -15.94 -23.87
CA GLU A 4 -29.56 -16.29 -22.77
C GLU A 4 -28.43 -15.26 -22.71
N ASP A 5 -28.33 -14.54 -21.59
CA ASP A 5 -27.29 -13.53 -21.39
C ASP A 5 -25.94 -14.23 -21.20
N THR A 6 -25.13 -14.24 -22.26
CA THR A 6 -23.82 -14.90 -22.35
C THR A 6 -22.71 -14.14 -21.64
N ARG A 7 -23.02 -13.03 -20.94
CA ARG A 7 -22.01 -12.26 -20.21
C ARG A 7 -21.48 -13.08 -19.02
N PRO A 8 -20.15 -13.12 -18.81
CA PRO A 8 -19.59 -13.77 -17.63
C PRO A 8 -20.18 -13.11 -16.39
N LYS A 9 -20.81 -13.91 -15.53
CA LYS A 9 -21.36 -13.46 -14.25
C LYS A 9 -20.20 -13.10 -13.32
N THR A 10 -19.68 -11.88 -13.47
CA THR A 10 -18.75 -11.29 -12.51
C THR A 10 -19.41 -11.29 -11.14
N SER A 11 -18.70 -11.83 -10.16
CA SER A 11 -19.14 -11.85 -8.77
C SER A 11 -19.35 -10.42 -8.27
N LEU A 12 -20.23 -10.26 -7.27
CA LEU A 12 -20.45 -8.97 -6.62
C LEU A 12 -19.12 -8.38 -6.12
N THR A 13 -18.24 -9.22 -5.57
CA THR A 13 -16.91 -8.83 -5.08
C THR A 13 -16.04 -8.25 -6.18
N GLU A 14 -15.98 -8.87 -7.37
CA GLU A 14 -15.19 -8.35 -8.50
C GLU A 14 -15.74 -7.00 -9.00
N ARG A 15 -17.07 -6.85 -9.04
CA ARG A 15 -17.71 -5.58 -9.43
C ARG A 15 -17.38 -4.47 -8.43
N MET A 16 -17.43 -4.78 -7.13
CA MET A 16 -17.09 -3.85 -6.07
C MET A 16 -15.60 -3.48 -6.08
N ALA A 17 -14.71 -4.44 -6.33
CA ALA A 17 -13.28 -4.19 -6.49
C ALA A 17 -13.00 -3.27 -7.68
N SER A 18 -13.63 -3.54 -8.84
CA SER A 18 -13.51 -2.70 -10.03
C SER A 18 -14.03 -1.28 -9.80
N LEU A 19 -15.19 -1.13 -9.14
CA LEU A 19 -15.73 0.19 -8.81
C LEU A 19 -14.80 0.98 -7.89
N ARG A 20 -14.26 0.32 -6.85
CA ARG A 20 -13.29 0.95 -5.94
C ARG A 20 -12.07 1.44 -6.70
N ASP A 21 -11.46 0.60 -7.54
CA ASP A 21 -10.26 0.98 -8.30
C ASP A 21 -10.54 2.19 -9.22
N ARG A 22 -11.72 2.23 -9.85
CA ARG A 22 -12.15 3.39 -10.66
C ARG A 22 -12.31 4.67 -9.84
N VAL A 23 -12.93 4.58 -8.65
CA VAL A 23 -13.12 5.74 -7.77
C VAL A 23 -11.79 6.24 -7.21
N ALA A 24 -10.92 5.34 -6.75
CA ALA A 24 -9.60 5.69 -6.24
C ALA A 24 -8.70 6.35 -7.33
N ARG A 25 -8.83 5.94 -8.59
CA ARG A 25 -8.15 6.63 -9.70
C ARG A 25 -8.62 8.07 -9.87
N ARG A 26 -9.93 8.33 -9.74
CA ARG A 26 -10.46 9.71 -9.78
C ARG A 26 -9.92 10.57 -8.64
N ALA A 27 -9.72 10.01 -7.45
CA ALA A 27 -9.09 10.75 -6.35
C ALA A 27 -7.67 11.22 -6.71
N SER A 28 -6.92 10.41 -7.46
CA SER A 28 -5.60 10.79 -7.95
C SER A 28 -5.66 11.86 -9.05
N GLU A 29 -6.61 11.74 -9.99
CA GLU A 29 -6.82 12.71 -11.08
C GLU A 29 -7.29 14.08 -10.58
N LEU A 30 -8.04 14.10 -9.48
CA LEU A 30 -8.50 15.32 -8.82
C LEU A 30 -7.47 15.90 -7.84
N GLU A 31 -6.27 15.34 -7.79
CA GLU A 31 -5.16 15.80 -6.93
C GLU A 31 -5.56 15.89 -5.45
N ILE A 32 -6.38 14.95 -4.97
CA ILE A 32 -6.73 14.90 -3.54
C ILE A 32 -5.43 14.77 -2.73
N PRO A 33 -5.14 15.69 -1.78
CA PRO A 33 -3.82 15.76 -1.12
C PRO A 33 -3.40 14.47 -0.41
N THR A 34 -4.37 13.67 0.03
CA THR A 34 -4.13 12.39 0.72
C THR A 34 -3.96 11.22 -0.25
N ALA A 35 -4.27 11.37 -1.54
CA ALA A 35 -3.99 10.37 -2.58
C ALA A 35 -2.51 10.43 -2.98
N ARG A 36 -1.68 9.68 -2.26
CA ARG A 36 -0.22 9.81 -2.28
C ARG A 36 0.44 8.57 -2.88
N SER A 37 1.63 8.74 -3.47
CA SER A 37 2.33 7.60 -4.07
C SER A 37 2.86 6.66 -2.98
N LEU A 38 2.81 5.37 -3.30
CA LEU A 38 3.38 4.31 -2.49
C LEU A 38 4.10 3.32 -3.41
N ILE A 39 5.38 3.13 -3.15
CA ILE A 39 6.19 2.10 -3.80
C ILE A 39 6.57 1.09 -2.73
N ILE A 40 6.34 -0.18 -3.02
CA ILE A 40 6.78 -1.29 -2.17
C ILE A 40 8.01 -1.90 -2.81
N GLN A 41 9.12 -1.91 -2.08
CA GLN A 41 10.33 -2.62 -2.47
C GLN A 41 10.35 -3.97 -1.77
N ARG A 42 10.57 -5.04 -2.53
CA ARG A 42 10.77 -6.38 -2.00
C ARG A 42 12.20 -6.83 -2.28
N ARG A 43 12.86 -7.36 -1.26
CA ARG A 43 14.20 -7.95 -1.34
C ARG A 43 14.12 -9.42 -0.94
N TRP A 44 14.71 -10.30 -1.75
CA TRP A 44 14.79 -11.73 -1.44
C TRP A 44 16.08 -12.32 -2.00
N LEU A 45 16.51 -13.44 -1.43
CA LEU A 45 17.61 -14.23 -1.97
C LEU A 45 17.01 -15.39 -2.78
N PRO A 46 17.16 -15.42 -4.11
CA PRO A 46 16.72 -16.55 -4.92
C PRO A 46 17.46 -17.84 -4.52
N ALA A 47 16.79 -18.99 -4.58
CA ALA A 47 17.39 -20.27 -4.19
C ALA A 47 18.64 -20.62 -5.02
N ASP A 48 18.68 -20.20 -6.28
CA ASP A 48 19.75 -20.52 -7.24
C ASP A 48 20.79 -19.39 -7.39
N SER A 49 20.77 -18.38 -6.52
CA SER A 49 21.68 -17.22 -6.60
C SER A 49 22.22 -16.79 -5.24
N ASN A 50 23.47 -16.33 -5.23
CA ASN A 50 24.07 -15.67 -4.07
C ASN A 50 23.83 -14.14 -4.04
N GLU A 51 23.11 -13.61 -5.04
CA GLU A 51 22.82 -12.19 -5.15
C GLU A 51 21.40 -11.87 -4.68
N MET A 52 21.26 -10.80 -3.90
CA MET A 52 19.97 -10.31 -3.45
C MET A 52 19.19 -9.75 -4.63
N ALA A 53 18.05 -10.36 -4.93
CA ALA A 53 17.10 -9.85 -5.91
C ALA A 53 16.25 -8.73 -5.27
N ILE A 54 15.97 -7.70 -6.07
CA ILE A 54 15.14 -6.56 -5.66
C ILE A 54 14.05 -6.36 -6.72
N ALA A 55 12.80 -6.21 -6.27
CA ALA A 55 11.70 -5.77 -7.11
C ALA A 55 10.99 -4.56 -6.51
N TYR A 56 10.45 -3.72 -7.37
CA TYR A 56 9.65 -2.58 -7.03
C TYR A 56 8.21 -2.77 -7.51
N LEU A 57 7.26 -2.46 -6.65
CA LEU A 57 5.84 -2.50 -6.94
C LEU A 57 5.25 -1.13 -6.66
N GLU A 58 4.88 -0.42 -7.73
CA GLU A 58 4.12 0.81 -7.59
C GLU A 58 2.64 0.49 -7.35
N ILE A 59 2.07 1.07 -6.30
CA ILE A 59 0.65 0.89 -5.98
C ILE A 59 -0.18 1.88 -6.81
N ASP A 60 -0.93 1.31 -7.74
CA ASP A 60 -1.97 1.98 -8.53
C ASP A 60 -3.33 1.35 -8.21
N PRO A 61 -4.44 2.09 -8.20
CA PRO A 61 -4.48 3.55 -7.99
C PRO A 61 -3.80 3.95 -6.68
N LYS A 62 -3.37 5.22 -6.57
CA LYS A 62 -2.70 5.73 -5.37
C LYS A 62 -3.58 5.50 -4.13
N PRO A 63 -3.04 4.93 -3.05
CA PRO A 63 -3.78 4.78 -1.81
C PRO A 63 -3.98 6.14 -1.14
N ILE A 64 -4.90 6.17 -0.17
CA ILE A 64 -5.03 7.31 0.73
C ILE A 64 -4.03 7.15 1.86
N ILE A 65 -3.13 8.11 2.03
CA ILE A 65 -2.08 8.11 3.07
C ILE A 65 -2.24 9.35 3.94
N ASP A 66 -2.70 9.14 5.16
CA ASP A 66 -2.91 10.19 6.16
C ASP A 66 -2.28 9.81 7.50
N ARG A 67 -2.24 10.73 8.46
CA ARG A 67 -1.82 10.43 9.83
C ARG A 67 -2.85 9.54 10.53
N VAL A 68 -2.37 8.65 11.38
CA VAL A 68 -3.23 7.88 12.27
C VAL A 68 -3.99 8.84 13.19
N SER A 69 -5.32 8.69 13.24
CA SER A 69 -6.14 9.50 14.13
C SER A 69 -5.90 9.13 15.60
N PRO A 70 -6.06 10.06 16.55
CA PRO A 70 -5.92 9.76 17.98
C PRO A 70 -6.83 8.62 18.45
N THR A 71 -8.05 8.55 17.90
CA THR A 71 -9.02 7.48 18.19
C THR A 71 -8.50 6.13 17.74
N LEU A 72 -7.90 6.05 16.55
CA LEU A 72 -7.32 4.81 16.04
C LEU A 72 -6.09 4.41 16.86
N ALA A 73 -5.19 5.34 17.17
CA ALA A 73 -4.04 5.09 18.02
C ALA A 73 -4.46 4.54 19.40
N ALA A 74 -5.50 5.12 20.02
CA ALA A 74 -6.03 4.67 21.31
C ALA A 74 -6.62 3.24 21.26
N ALA A 75 -7.21 2.82 20.13
CA ALA A 75 -7.84 1.52 19.99
C ALA A 75 -6.85 0.34 19.93
N PHE A 76 -5.59 0.58 19.55
CA PHE A 76 -4.56 -0.46 19.36
C PHE A 76 -3.54 -0.57 20.52
N ASN A 77 -3.76 0.14 21.63
CA ASN A 77 -2.80 0.35 22.72
C ASN A 77 -2.41 -0.87 23.59
N THR A 78 -2.68 -2.10 23.16
CA THR A 78 -2.44 -3.30 23.97
C THR A 78 -1.24 -4.15 23.57
N SER A 79 -0.54 -3.87 22.46
CA SER A 79 0.73 -4.57 22.13
C SER A 79 1.58 -3.90 21.06
N GLN A 80 0.97 -3.22 20.09
CA GLN A 80 1.67 -2.45 19.07
C GLN A 80 1.46 -0.98 19.38
N GLN A 81 2.53 -0.30 19.82
CA GLN A 81 2.48 1.14 20.15
C GLN A 81 2.31 1.95 18.87
N ILE A 82 1.08 2.08 18.37
CA ILE A 82 0.75 2.95 17.24
C ILE A 82 0.83 4.40 17.71
N LYS A 83 1.55 5.22 16.95
CA LYS A 83 1.77 6.65 17.24
C LYS A 83 0.88 7.50 16.34
N ILE A 84 0.52 8.70 16.80
CA ILE A 84 -0.30 9.65 16.04
C ILE A 84 0.43 10.13 14.76
N ASP A 85 1.76 10.13 14.77
CA ASP A 85 2.58 10.44 13.59
C ASP A 85 2.84 9.23 12.68
N ASP A 86 2.31 8.05 13.02
CA ASP A 86 2.29 6.93 12.08
C ASP A 86 1.31 7.24 10.93
N LEU A 87 1.52 6.59 9.80
CA LEU A 87 0.77 6.78 8.57
C LEU A 87 -0.26 5.68 8.42
N LEU A 88 -1.53 6.05 8.33
CA LEU A 88 -2.59 5.17 7.86
C LEU A 88 -2.59 5.17 6.33
N VAL A 89 -2.22 4.04 5.74
CA VAL A 89 -2.32 3.76 4.31
C VAL A 89 -3.57 2.95 4.07
N SER A 90 -4.57 3.54 3.40
CA SER A 90 -5.86 2.92 3.15
C SER A 90 -6.11 2.68 1.67
N GLY A 91 -6.76 1.57 1.36
CA GLY A 91 -7.30 1.33 0.03
C GLY A 91 -6.34 0.71 -0.97
N ILE A 92 -5.29 0.00 -0.53
CA ILE A 92 -4.46 -0.81 -1.43
C ILE A 92 -5.32 -1.95 -1.99
N SER A 93 -5.23 -2.24 -3.29
CA SER A 93 -6.09 -3.23 -3.93
C SER A 93 -5.73 -4.68 -3.60
N ARG A 94 -6.76 -5.51 -3.39
CA ARG A 94 -6.63 -6.97 -3.24
C ARG A 94 -6.15 -7.67 -4.52
N ARG A 95 -6.08 -6.94 -5.65
CA ARG A 95 -5.38 -7.39 -6.86
C ARG A 95 -3.89 -7.63 -6.60
N TYR A 96 -3.32 -6.92 -5.61
CA TYR A 96 -1.97 -7.16 -5.15
C TYR A 96 -2.00 -8.29 -4.11
N PRO A 97 -1.25 -9.37 -4.33
CA PRO A 97 -1.27 -10.50 -3.42
C PRO A 97 -0.55 -10.13 -2.11
N LYS A 98 -0.94 -10.78 -1.01
CA LYS A 98 -0.55 -10.37 0.35
C LYS A 98 0.95 -10.38 0.55
N GLU A 99 1.63 -11.37 -0.01
CA GLU A 99 3.08 -11.56 0.02
C GLU A 99 3.89 -10.46 -0.69
N HIS A 100 3.22 -9.65 -1.53
CA HIS A 100 3.82 -8.46 -2.13
C HIS A 100 3.59 -7.21 -1.28
N ILE A 101 2.64 -7.27 -0.33
CA ILE A 101 2.30 -6.15 0.53
C ILE A 101 3.02 -6.26 1.87
N ILE A 102 3.09 -7.46 2.46
CA ILE A 102 3.75 -7.71 3.75
C ILE A 102 4.66 -8.94 3.66
N GLY A 103 5.74 -8.92 4.44
CA GLY A 103 6.71 -10.02 4.49
C GLY A 103 8.10 -9.54 4.89
N THR A 104 9.02 -10.49 5.05
CA THR A 104 10.42 -10.19 5.29
C THR A 104 11.05 -9.55 4.05
N GLY A 105 11.92 -8.56 4.25
CA GLY A 105 12.61 -7.88 3.16
C GLY A 105 11.74 -6.87 2.41
N ILE A 106 10.61 -6.44 2.99
CA ILE A 106 9.75 -5.40 2.41
C ILE A 106 10.03 -4.03 3.03
N SER A 107 10.25 -3.04 2.18
CA SER A 107 10.35 -1.61 2.52
C SER A 107 9.27 -0.82 1.79
N TYR A 108 8.76 0.24 2.41
CA TYR A 108 7.70 1.09 1.87
C TYR A 108 8.24 2.49 1.63
N PHE A 109 7.93 3.07 0.48
CA PHE A 109 8.40 4.39 0.09
C PHE A 109 7.20 5.26 -0.25
N VAL A 110 6.99 6.32 0.53
CA VAL A 110 5.84 7.22 0.45
C VAL A 110 6.27 8.53 -0.20
N ASP A 111 5.42 9.09 -1.07
CA ASP A 111 5.72 10.28 -1.89
C ASP A 111 6.96 10.14 -2.78
N SER A 112 7.34 8.89 -3.09
CA SER A 112 8.45 8.56 -3.97
C SER A 112 7.97 8.25 -5.39
N GLN A 113 8.91 8.28 -6.33
CA GLN A 113 8.71 7.90 -7.73
C GLN A 113 9.75 6.85 -8.14
N LEU A 114 9.38 5.95 -9.05
CA LEU A 114 10.31 4.99 -9.64
C LEU A 114 10.86 5.59 -10.94
N LEU A 115 12.15 5.94 -10.95
CA LEU A 115 12.86 6.51 -12.09
C LEU A 115 14.06 5.61 -12.42
N PHE A 116 14.10 5.06 -13.63
CA PHE A 116 15.21 4.22 -14.11
C PHE A 116 15.58 3.11 -13.11
N ASP A 117 14.58 2.36 -12.64
CA ASP A 117 14.70 1.28 -11.64
C ASP A 117 15.26 1.72 -10.27
N ARG A 118 15.16 3.01 -9.96
CA ARG A 118 15.57 3.58 -8.68
C ARG A 118 14.45 4.40 -8.07
N ILE A 119 14.41 4.39 -6.74
CA ILE A 119 13.47 5.22 -5.98
C ILE A 119 14.05 6.63 -5.87
N ALA A 120 13.25 7.64 -6.21
CA ALA A 120 13.58 9.05 -6.11
C ALA A 120 12.53 9.79 -5.27
N GLY A 121 12.99 10.71 -4.41
CA GLY A 121 12.14 11.53 -3.55
C GLY A 121 11.44 10.74 -2.43
N GLY A 122 10.54 11.43 -1.71
CA GLY A 122 9.75 10.83 -0.64
C GLY A 122 10.56 10.43 0.59
N PHE A 123 10.06 9.44 1.34
CA PHE A 123 10.73 8.88 2.50
C PHE A 123 10.43 7.39 2.68
N GLU A 124 11.35 6.67 3.33
CA GLU A 124 11.15 5.28 3.70
C GLU A 124 10.29 5.16 4.97
N ALA A 125 9.40 4.18 4.98
CA ALA A 125 8.59 3.81 6.12
C ALA A 125 8.70 2.30 6.40
N GLU A 126 8.55 1.95 7.66
CA GLU A 126 8.51 0.57 8.15
C GLU A 126 7.07 0.11 8.42
N PHE A 127 6.85 -1.19 8.32
CA PHE A 127 5.56 -1.80 8.61
C PHE A 127 5.28 -1.81 10.12
N VAL A 128 4.05 -1.43 10.51
CA VAL A 128 3.56 -1.55 11.89
C VAL A 128 2.49 -2.63 11.97
N ILE A 129 1.39 -2.46 11.24
CA ILE A 129 0.25 -3.40 11.25
C ILE A 129 -0.48 -3.40 9.91
N ILE A 130 -1.16 -4.52 9.62
CA ILE A 130 -2.11 -4.67 8.52
C ILE A 130 -3.51 -4.87 9.07
N ASN A 131 -4.48 -4.17 8.50
CA ASN A 131 -5.90 -4.46 8.62
C ASN A 131 -6.42 -5.01 7.29
N GLU A 132 -6.97 -6.21 7.35
CA GLU A 132 -7.42 -6.98 6.20
C GLU A 132 -8.91 -6.76 5.96
N LEU A 133 -9.25 -5.95 4.95
CA LEU A 133 -10.65 -5.74 4.55
C LEU A 133 -10.99 -6.59 3.33
N PRO A 134 -12.28 -6.90 3.07
CA PRO A 134 -12.68 -7.77 1.96
C PRO A 134 -12.19 -7.31 0.58
N LEU A 135 -12.05 -5.99 0.37
CA LEU A 135 -11.65 -5.41 -0.92
C LEU A 135 -10.26 -4.77 -0.89
N THR A 136 -9.71 -4.51 0.29
CA THR A 136 -8.49 -3.71 0.43
C THR A 136 -7.53 -4.25 1.46
N TRP A 137 -6.26 -3.90 1.28
CA TRP A 137 -5.28 -3.93 2.36
C TRP A 137 -5.16 -2.51 2.91
N ASN A 138 -5.25 -2.39 4.23
CA ASN A 138 -4.95 -1.14 4.92
C ASN A 138 -3.72 -1.39 5.80
N LEU A 139 -2.74 -0.51 5.73
CA LEU A 139 -1.50 -0.62 6.50
C LEU A 139 -1.41 0.55 7.45
N ILE A 140 -0.72 0.33 8.56
CA ILE A 140 -0.13 1.41 9.32
C ILE A 140 1.37 1.29 9.15
N LEU A 141 1.97 2.38 8.69
CA LEU A 141 3.40 2.50 8.44
C LEU A 141 3.99 3.55 9.36
N ARG A 142 5.25 3.37 9.76
CA ARG A 142 5.99 4.36 10.54
C ARG A 142 7.10 4.93 9.70
N ARG A 143 7.18 6.26 9.61
CA ARG A 143 8.31 6.90 8.92
C ARG A 143 9.62 6.52 9.62
N ARG A 144 10.60 6.05 8.86
CA ARG A 144 11.95 5.84 9.39
C ARG A 144 12.61 7.18 9.69
N PRO A 145 13.35 7.30 10.82
CA PRO A 145 14.14 8.48 11.09
C PRO A 145 15.14 8.71 9.96
N ASP A 146 15.23 9.95 9.50
CA ASP A 146 16.20 10.34 8.48
C ASP A 146 17.58 10.43 9.15
N GLU A 147 18.43 9.43 8.93
CA GLU A 147 19.78 9.35 9.52
C GLU A 147 20.64 10.58 9.16
N ARG A 148 20.27 11.36 8.13
CA ARG A 148 20.97 12.58 7.73
C ARG A 148 20.72 13.80 8.62
N ARG A 149 19.79 13.72 9.59
CA ARG A 149 19.49 14.81 10.53
C ARG A 149 20.17 14.65 11.91
N GLY A 150 21.08 13.70 12.05
CA GLY A 150 21.83 13.41 13.28
C GLY A 150 23.26 13.96 13.31
N LEU A 151 23.50 15.15 12.76
CA LEU A 151 24.74 15.92 12.92
C LEU A 151 24.42 17.35 13.34
#